data_AF-A0AAW6Q7D0-F1
#
_entry.id   AF-A0AAW6Q7D0-F1
#
_cell.length_a   1.000
_cell.length_b   1.000
_cell.length_c   1.000
_cell.angle_alpha   90.00
_cell.angle_beta   90.00
_cell.angle_gamma   90.00
#
_symmetry.space_group_name_H-M   'P 1'
#
loop_
_entity.id
_entity.type
_entity.pdbx_description
1 polymer ?
#
loop_
_entity_poly.entity_id
_entity_poly.type
_entity_poly.pdbx_seq_one_letter_code
_entity_poly.pdbx_strand_id
1 'polypeptide(L)' 'MFDVLEQLKLQIHQAIVQLEQAEKALHKQEMTQASIYVENAKGILMKLGGRIK' A
#
# COMPACT_ATOMS: atom_id res chain seq x y z
N MET A 1 15.23 2.49 -19.36
CA MET A 1 13.77 2.24 -19.29
C MET A 1 13.55 1.50 -17.99
N PHE A 2 12.87 2.09 -17.01
CA PHE A 2 12.55 1.33 -15.79
C PHE A 2 11.63 0.18 -16.21
N ASP A 3 12.05 -1.05 -15.91
CA ASP A 3 11.30 -2.25 -16.24
C ASP A 3 9.91 -2.17 -15.59
N VAL A 4 8.85 -2.41 -16.35
CA VAL A 4 7.47 -2.42 -15.86
C VAL A 4 7.35 -3.36 -14.66
N LEU A 5 8.13 -4.44 -14.65
CA LEU A 5 8.23 -5.37 -13.52
C LEU A 5 8.82 -4.71 -12.27
N GLU A 6 9.87 -3.89 -12.41
CA GLU A 6 10.49 -3.18 -11.28
C GLU A 6 9.56 -2.11 -10.71
N GLN A 7 8.80 -1.42 -11.56
CA GLN A 7 7.75 -0.50 -11.11
C GLN A 7 6.65 -1.25 -10.35
N LEU A 8 6.23 -2.42 -10.84
CA LEU A 8 5.23 -3.26 -10.18
C LEU A 8 5.72 -3.71 -8.79
N LYS A 9 6.95 -4.22 -8.70
CA LYS A 9 7.57 -4.61 -7.42
C LYS A 9 7.61 -3.44 -6.43
N LEU A 10 8.03 -2.26 -6.88
CA LEU A 10 8.09 -1.07 -6.03
C LEU A 10 6.71 -0.69 -5.49
N GLN A 11 5.69 -0.69 -6.33
CA GLN A 11 4.33 -0.34 -5.91
C GLN A 11 3.74 -1.38 -4.94
N ILE A 12 3.99 -2.68 -5.17
CA ILE A 12 3.58 -3.73 -4.21
C ILE A 12 4.29 -3.53 -2.87
N HIS A 13 5.60 -3.26 -2.89
CA HIS A 13 6.36 -3.01 -1.66
C HIS A 13 5.81 -1.79 -0.89
N GLN A 14 5.45 -0.71 -1.59
CA GLN A 14 4.82 0.46 -0.97
C GLN A 14 3.48 0.11 -0.30
N ALA A 15 2.64 -0.72 -0.94
CA ALA A 15 1.39 -1.16 -0.35
C ALA A 15 1.62 -2.02 0.92
N ILE A 16 2.62 -2.90 0.91
CA ILE A 16 3.01 -3.70 2.09
C ILE A 16 3.45 -2.80 3.23
N VAL A 17 4.32 -1.82 2.98
CA VAL A 17 4.77 -0.87 4.00
C VAL A 17 3.60 -0.11 4.62
N GLN A 18 2.59 0.29 3.83
CA GLN A 18 1.38 0.92 4.39
C GLN A 18 0.64 -0.04 5.33
N LEU A 19 0.49 -1.33 4.96
CA LEU A 19 -0.17 -2.31 5.81
C LEU A 19 0.61 -2.58 7.12
N GLU A 20 1.94 -2.63 7.08
CA GLU A 20 2.77 -2.73 8.29
C GLU A 20 2.59 -1.53 9.23
N GLN A 21 2.43 -0.32 8.68
CA GLN A 21 2.14 0.87 9.47
C GLN A 21 0.72 0.83 10.05
N ALA A 22 -0.25 0.30 9.30
CA ALA A 22 -1.59 0.07 9.80
C ALA A 22 -1.58 -0.90 11.00
N GLU A 23 -0.86 -2.01 10.91
CA GLU A 23 -0.70 -2.97 12.01
C GLU A 23 -0.08 -2.33 13.24
N LYS A 24 1.00 -1.54 13.07
CA LYS A 24 1.63 -0.79 14.17
C LYS A 24 0.67 0.20 14.82
N ALA A 25 -0.14 0.91 14.03
CA ALA A 25 -1.14 1.85 14.53
C ALA A 25 -2.26 1.11 15.29
N LEU A 26 -2.71 -0.06 14.80
CA LEU A 26 -3.68 -0.90 15.50
C LEU A 26 -3.18 -1.37 16.86
N HIS A 27 -1.91 -1.80 16.95
CA HIS A 27 -1.29 -2.17 18.22
C HIS A 27 -1.24 -1.01 19.24
N LYS A 28 -1.21 0.23 18.75
CA LYS A 28 -1.28 1.45 19.58
C LYS A 28 -2.69 1.98 19.81
N GLN A 29 -3.72 1.29 19.30
CA GLN A 29 -5.12 1.72 19.30
C GLN A 29 -5.37 3.04 18.54
N GLU A 30 -4.47 3.42 17.62
CA GLU A 30 -4.55 4.62 16.79
C GLU A 30 -5.45 4.36 15.56
N MET A 31 -6.75 4.15 15.79
CA MET A 31 -7.71 3.67 14.77
C MET A 31 -7.81 4.57 13.53
N THR A 32 -7.78 5.89 13.71
CA THR A 32 -7.77 6.85 12.60
C THR A 32 -6.53 6.69 11.72
N GLN A 33 -5.36 6.52 12.34
CA GLN A 33 -4.11 6.35 11.62
C GLN A 33 -4.06 5.01 10.88
N ALA A 34 -4.51 3.94 11.54
CA ALA A 34 -4.64 2.63 10.91
C ALA A 34 -5.54 2.68 9.66
N SER A 35 -6.68 3.37 9.75
CA SER A 35 -7.61 3.56 8.62
C SER A 35 -6.95 4.29 7.44
N ILE A 36 -6.19 5.36 7.71
CA ILE A 36 -5.45 6.10 6.68
C ILE A 36 -4.44 5.20 5.97
N TYR A 37 -3.67 4.41 6.72
CA TYR A 37 -2.69 3.50 6.14
C TYR A 37 -3.34 2.41 5.27
N VAL A 38 -4.49 1.85 5.69
CA VAL A 38 -5.25 0.88 4.90
C VAL A 38 -5.76 1.49 3.59
N GLU A 39 -6.36 2.69 3.64
CA GLU A 39 -6.87 3.35 2.43
C GLU A 39 -5.72 3.73 1.46
N ASN A 40 -4.55 4.10 1.98
CA ASN A 40 -3.37 4.32 1.15
C ASN A 40 -2.92 3.04 0.43
N ALA A 41 -2.84 1.91 1.15
CA ALA A 41 -2.51 0.61 0.56
C ALA A 41 -3.49 0.23 -0.56
N LYS A 42 -4.80 0.37 -0.29
CA LYS A 42 -5.87 0.14 -1.26
C LYS A 42 -5.74 1.02 -2.50
N GLY A 43 -5.46 2.32 -2.32
CA GLY A 43 -5.25 3.26 -3.43
C GLY A 43 -4.08 2.86 -4.33
N ILE A 44 -2.99 2.33 -3.77
CA ILE A 44 -1.85 1.81 -4.54
C ILE A 44 -2.27 0.57 -5.34
N LEU A 45 -2.94 -0.40 -4.70
CA LEU A 45 -3.38 -1.64 -5.32
C LEU A 45 -4.42 -1.43 -6.43
N MET A 46 -5.36 -0.49 -6.26
CA MET A 46 -6.33 -0.15 -7.31
C MET A 46 -5.66 0.43 -8.55
N LYS A 47 -4.66 1.30 -8.36
CA LYS A 47 -3.85 1.84 -9.48
C LYS A 47 -3.07 0.75 -10.20
N LEU A 48 -2.62 -0.28 -9.48
CA LEU A 48 -1.99 -1.47 -10.07
C LEU A 48 -2.98 -2.28 -10.90
N GLY A 49 -4.14 -2.62 -10.35
CA GLY A 49 -5.17 -3.40 -11.05
C GLY A 49 -5.70 -2.71 -12.32
N GLY A 50 -5.74 -1.38 -12.34
CA GLY A 50 -6.10 -0.60 -13.53
C GLY A 50 -5.01 -0.52 -14.61
N ARG A 51 -3.74 -0.74 -14.26
CA ARG A 51 -2.60 -0.75 -15.21
C ARG A 51 -2.34 -2.10 -15.86
N ILE A 52 -2.85 -3.18 -15.25
CA ILE A 52 -2.67 -4.57 -15.72
C ILE A 52 -3.83 -4.99 -16.66
N LYS A 53 -4.93 -4.23 -16.68
CA LYS A 53 -6.08 -4.47 -17.58
C LYS A 53 -5.83 -4.04 -19.02
#